data_AF-T0YVY6-F1
#
_entry.id   AF-T0YVY6-F1
#
_cell.length_a   1.000
_cell.length_b   1.000
_cell.length_c   1.000
_cell.angle_alpha   90.00
_cell.angle_beta   90.00
_cell.angle_gamma   90.00
#
_symmetry.space_group_name_H-M   'P 1'
#
loop_
_entity.id
_entity.type
_entity.pdbx_description
1 polymer ?
#
loop_
_entity_poly.entity_id
_entity_poly.type
_entity_poly.pdbx_seq_one_letter_code
_entity_poly.pdbx_strand_id
1 'polypeptide(L)'
;YATDVDGIGYHAGLNTVYLLQYQNVPIAGAAPIDVLSTLENPVNFRGRVTAGADKDGWSLNGAVNYVNHYSDPTGLVPVSIASWTTVDLQMAYRVVSGHLPWNGLQVALSCTNCLNRAPPPVKTTSYLFGYDPTNSSPMGRFLSLTVRKRW
;
A
#
# COMPACT_ATOMS: atom_id res chain seq x y z
N TYR A 1 -5.62 -6.03 16.10
CA TYR A 1 -5.75 -7.13 17.08
C TYR A 1 -4.36 -7.71 17.33
N ALA A 2 -4.03 -8.07 18.57
CA ALA A 2 -2.79 -8.73 18.91
C ALA A 2 -3.06 -9.81 19.98
N THR A 3 -2.36 -10.95 19.91
CA THR A 3 -2.48 -12.07 20.85
C THR A 3 -1.14 -12.77 21.01
N ASP A 4 -0.90 -13.39 22.16
CA ASP A 4 0.28 -14.22 22.40
C ASP A 4 -0.14 -15.69 22.51
N VAL A 5 0.55 -16.59 21.82
CA VAL A 5 0.35 -18.05 21.91
C VAL A 5 1.72 -18.73 21.90
N ASP A 6 2.04 -19.50 22.93
CA ASP A 6 3.31 -20.22 23.09
C ASP A 6 4.58 -19.34 22.93
N GLY A 7 4.50 -18.09 23.43
CA GLY A 7 5.59 -17.12 23.35
C GLY A 7 5.79 -16.52 21.96
N ILE A 8 4.82 -16.68 21.06
CA ILE A 8 4.75 -16.00 19.77
C ILE A 8 3.66 -14.93 19.86
N GLY A 9 4.08 -13.68 19.70
CA GLY A 9 3.15 -12.56 19.55
C GLY A 9 2.65 -12.50 18.12
N TYR A 10 1.35 -12.60 17.90
CA TYR A 10 0.70 -12.40 16.60
C TYR A 10 -0.06 -11.09 16.58
N HIS A 11 -0.03 -10.38 15.46
CA HIS A 11 -0.84 -9.19 15.24
C HIS A 11 -1.45 -9.17 13.85
N ALA A 12 -2.65 -8.62 13.79
CA ALA A 12 -3.37 -8.38 12.54
C ALA A 12 -4.06 -7.02 12.57
N GLY A 13 -4.18 -6.41 11.40
CA GLY A 13 -4.79 -5.09 11.22
C GLY A 13 -5.54 -5.00 9.90
N LEU A 14 -6.59 -4.17 9.90
CA LEU A 14 -7.40 -3.84 8.74
C LEU A 14 -7.59 -2.33 8.74
N ASN A 15 -7.26 -1.69 7.62
CA ASN A 15 -7.54 -0.28 7.36
C ASN A 15 -8.24 -0.18 6.01
N THR A 16 -9.47 0.33 5.99
CA THR A 16 -10.25 0.47 4.76
C THR A 16 -10.92 1.82 4.71
N VAL A 17 -11.13 2.32 3.50
CA VAL A 17 -11.88 3.53 3.22
C VAL A 17 -12.90 3.19 2.14
N TYR A 18 -14.17 3.53 2.38
CA TYR A 18 -15.24 3.46 1.39
C TYR A 18 -15.85 4.85 1.22
N LEU A 19 -15.70 5.46 0.04
CA LEU A 19 -16.29 6.75 -0.28
C LEU A 19 -17.66 6.53 -0.93
N LEU A 20 -18.67 7.23 -0.40
CA LEU A 20 -20.03 7.18 -0.92
C LEU A 20 -20.24 8.12 -2.10
N GLN A 21 -19.57 9.27 -2.09
CA GLN A 21 -19.73 10.33 -3.09
C GLN A 21 -18.50 11.22 -3.11
N TYR A 22 -18.12 11.70 -4.30
CA TYR A 22 -17.07 12.70 -4.46
C TYR A 22 -17.37 13.58 -5.68
N GLN A 23 -17.75 14.83 -5.43
CA GLN A 23 -18.28 15.72 -6.47
C GLN A 23 -17.38 16.93 -6.72
N ASN A 24 -17.31 17.35 -7.98
CA ASN A 24 -16.66 18.59 -8.40
C ASN A 24 -17.70 19.62 -8.88
N VAL A 25 -17.46 20.89 -8.55
CA VAL A 25 -18.20 22.04 -9.07
C VAL A 25 -17.20 22.95 -9.81
N PRO A 26 -16.96 22.70 -11.10
CA PRO A 26 -15.89 23.37 -11.84
C PRO A 26 -16.18 24.86 -12.11
N ILE A 27 -17.45 25.28 -12.08
CA ILE A 27 -17.89 26.66 -12.30
C ILE A 27 -18.87 27.03 -11.19
N ALA A 28 -18.69 28.22 -10.59
CA ALA A 28 -19.58 28.71 -9.55
C ALA A 28 -21.05 28.75 -10.03
N GLY A 29 -21.96 28.14 -9.27
CA GLY A 29 -23.38 28.06 -9.59
C GLY A 29 -23.78 26.91 -10.53
N ALA A 30 -22.83 26.10 -11.02
CA ALA A 30 -23.15 24.89 -11.79
C ALA A 30 -23.61 23.75 -10.88
N ALA A 31 -24.34 22.79 -11.47
CA ALA A 31 -24.69 21.56 -10.78
C ALA A 31 -23.42 20.72 -10.49
N PRO A 32 -23.31 20.09 -9.30
CA PRO A 32 -22.21 19.19 -8.99
C PRO A 32 -22.16 17.98 -9.91
N ILE A 33 -20.95 17.56 -10.28
CA ILE A 33 -20.71 16.36 -11.09
C ILE A 33 -20.02 15.33 -10.20
N ASP A 34 -20.56 14.12 -10.13
CA ASP A 34 -19.91 13.02 -9.41
C ASP A 34 -18.72 12.50 -10.23
N VAL A 35 -17.55 12.51 -9.59
CA VAL A 35 -16.28 12.07 -10.16
C VAL A 35 -15.65 10.96 -9.33
N LEU A 36 -16.41 10.35 -8.40
CA LEU A 36 -15.99 9.17 -7.66
C LEU A 36 -15.62 8.01 -8.59
N SER A 37 -14.53 7.31 -8.29
CA SER A 37 -14.03 6.20 -9.13
C SER A 37 -13.85 6.60 -10.60
N THR A 38 -13.38 7.82 -10.82
CA THR A 38 -12.88 8.26 -12.12
C THR A 38 -11.38 8.55 -12.05
N LEU A 39 -10.73 8.57 -13.22
CA LEU A 39 -9.31 8.89 -13.35
C LEU A 39 -8.95 10.20 -12.64
N GLU A 40 -7.82 10.21 -11.93
CA GLU A 40 -7.33 11.33 -11.08
C GLU A 40 -8.19 11.68 -9.86
N ASN A 41 -9.24 10.90 -9.60
CA ASN A 41 -10.10 11.10 -8.44
C ASN A 41 -9.99 9.90 -7.49
N PRO A 42 -10.37 10.06 -6.21
CA PRO A 42 -10.39 8.94 -5.29
C PRO A 42 -11.24 7.79 -5.80
N VAL A 43 -10.72 6.56 -5.70
CA VAL A 43 -11.53 5.35 -5.83
C VAL A 43 -12.55 5.26 -4.69
N ASN A 44 -13.71 4.67 -4.99
CA ASN A 44 -14.72 4.40 -3.98
C ASN A 44 -14.26 3.45 -2.88
N PHE A 45 -13.26 2.60 -3.14
CA PHE A 45 -12.73 1.70 -2.13
C PHE A 45 -11.22 1.50 -2.22
N ARG A 46 -10.56 1.59 -1.07
CA ARG A 46 -9.18 1.16 -0.87
C ARG A 46 -9.04 0.50 0.48
N GLY A 47 -8.13 -0.47 0.56
CA GLY A 47 -7.93 -1.27 1.77
C GLY A 47 -6.49 -1.70 1.95
N ARG A 48 -6.10 -1.89 3.21
CA ARG A 48 -4.83 -2.48 3.63
C ARG A 48 -5.10 -3.48 4.74
N VAL A 49 -4.67 -4.71 4.51
CA VAL A 49 -4.65 -5.78 5.51
C VAL A 49 -3.21 -6.00 5.93
N THR A 50 -2.95 -6.08 7.23
CA THR A 50 -1.62 -6.36 7.78
C THR A 50 -1.67 -7.58 8.69
N ALA A 51 -0.62 -8.38 8.67
CA ALA A 51 -0.42 -9.47 9.61
C ALA A 51 1.06 -9.56 9.98
N GLY A 52 1.35 -10.03 11.18
CA GLY A 52 2.71 -10.28 11.59
C GLY A 52 2.82 -11.18 12.81
N ALA A 53 4.05 -11.58 13.07
CA ALA A 53 4.43 -12.41 14.19
C ALA A 53 5.81 -12.00 14.72
N ASP A 54 5.97 -12.08 16.04
CA ASP A 54 7.20 -11.76 16.77
C ASP A 54 7.55 -12.92 17.70
N LYS A 55 8.83 -13.33 17.71
CA LYS A 55 9.35 -14.37 18.61
C LYS A 55 10.86 -14.22 18.82
N ASP A 56 11.32 -14.21 20.07
CA ASP A 56 12.76 -14.31 20.41
C ASP A 56 13.68 -13.37 19.61
N GLY A 57 13.24 -12.12 19.41
CA GLY A 57 13.99 -11.11 18.65
C GLY A 57 13.70 -11.10 17.15
N TRP A 58 13.06 -12.12 16.59
CA TRP A 58 12.53 -12.13 15.23
C TRP A 58 11.21 -11.37 15.14
N SER A 59 11.03 -10.68 14.02
CA SER A 59 9.79 -10.03 13.62
C SER A 59 9.53 -10.29 12.14
N LEU A 60 8.34 -10.77 11.80
CA LEU A 60 7.87 -10.93 10.43
C LEU A 60 6.58 -10.13 10.26
N ASN A 61 6.54 -9.28 9.26
CA ASN A 61 5.39 -8.43 8.95
C ASN A 61 5.06 -8.52 7.47
N GLY A 62 3.76 -8.57 7.16
CA GLY A 62 3.24 -8.55 5.81
C GLY A 62 2.06 -7.61 5.69
N ALA A 63 1.89 -7.04 4.50
CA ALA A 63 0.72 -6.24 4.17
C ALA A 63 0.24 -6.52 2.76
N VAL A 64 -1.08 -6.53 2.57
CA VAL A 64 -1.73 -6.52 1.27
C VAL A 64 -2.43 -5.19 1.11
N ASN A 65 -2.09 -4.46 0.06
CA ASN A 65 -2.74 -3.19 -0.31
C ASN A 65 -3.65 -3.43 -1.49
N TYR A 66 -4.86 -2.86 -1.46
CA TYR A 66 -5.84 -2.95 -2.52
C TYR A 66 -6.39 -1.57 -2.85
N VAL A 67 -6.47 -1.27 -4.14
CA VAL A 67 -7.13 -0.10 -4.72
C VAL A 67 -8.12 -0.61 -5.74
N ASN A 68 -9.40 -0.21 -5.61
CA ASN A 68 -10.45 -0.69 -6.50
C ASN A 68 -10.24 -0.21 -7.95
N HIS A 69 -10.94 -0.86 -8.88
CA HIS A 69 -11.04 -0.41 -10.26
C HIS A 69 -11.82 0.91 -10.36
N TYR A 70 -11.61 1.62 -11.45
CA TYR A 70 -12.24 2.91 -11.75
C TYR A 70 -12.28 3.10 -13.27
N SER A 71 -12.77 4.24 -13.76
CA SER A 71 -12.86 4.49 -15.20
C SER A 71 -12.23 5.81 -15.61
N ASP A 72 -11.68 5.84 -16.81
CA ASP A 72 -11.31 7.06 -17.52
C ASP A 72 -12.52 7.58 -18.32
N PRO A 73 -13.11 8.74 -17.96
CA PRO A 73 -14.25 9.30 -18.65
C PRO A 73 -13.88 10.25 -19.81
N THR A 74 -12.59 10.45 -20.15
CA THR A 74 -12.20 11.48 -21.13
C THR A 74 -12.52 11.14 -22.58
N GLY A 75 -12.79 9.86 -22.88
CA GLY A 75 -13.20 9.39 -24.20
C GLY A 75 -14.72 9.41 -24.42
N LEU A 76 -15.16 9.17 -25.66
CA LEU A 76 -16.58 8.97 -25.98
C LEU A 76 -17.20 7.77 -25.25
N VAL A 77 -16.39 6.76 -24.95
CA VAL A 77 -16.75 5.59 -24.16
C VAL A 77 -15.79 5.51 -22.97
N PRO A 78 -16.30 5.48 -21.72
CA PRO A 78 -15.45 5.34 -20.55
C PRO A 78 -14.61 4.06 -20.63
N VAL A 79 -13.30 4.19 -20.38
CA VAL A 79 -12.37 3.06 -20.41
C VAL A 79 -12.13 2.59 -18.98
N SER A 80 -12.35 1.30 -18.70
CA SER A 80 -12.08 0.74 -17.38
C SER A 80 -10.58 0.65 -17.09
N ILE A 81 -10.20 1.08 -15.89
CA ILE A 81 -8.86 0.96 -15.33
C ILE A 81 -8.93 -0.06 -14.19
N ALA A 82 -8.12 -1.11 -14.33
CA ALA A 82 -8.15 -2.27 -13.43
C ALA A 82 -7.79 -1.90 -11.98
N SER A 83 -8.27 -2.69 -11.03
CA SER A 83 -7.84 -2.61 -9.63
C SER A 83 -6.32 -2.89 -9.49
N TRP A 84 -5.72 -2.36 -8.43
CA TRP A 84 -4.30 -2.52 -8.15
C TRP A 84 -4.07 -3.13 -6.76
N THR A 85 -3.35 -4.25 -6.73
CA THR A 85 -3.03 -4.97 -5.49
C THR A 85 -1.54 -5.18 -5.36
N THR A 86 -0.95 -4.79 -4.23
CA THR A 86 0.47 -5.03 -3.92
C THR A 86 0.63 -5.76 -2.61
N VAL A 87 1.78 -6.42 -2.45
CA VAL A 87 2.17 -7.11 -1.22
C VAL A 87 3.48 -6.53 -0.74
N ASP A 88 3.53 -6.12 0.52
CA ASP A 88 4.75 -5.67 1.20
C ASP A 88 5.14 -6.70 2.26
N LEU A 89 6.44 -6.95 2.41
CA LEU A 89 6.98 -7.89 3.40
C LEU A 89 8.17 -7.27 4.12
N GLN A 90 8.30 -7.53 5.41
CA GLN A 90 9.47 -7.17 6.20
C GLN A 90 9.81 -8.29 7.17
N MET A 91 11.08 -8.66 7.22
CA MET A 91 11.66 -9.53 8.24
C MET A 91 12.74 -8.75 8.98
N ALA A 92 12.75 -8.83 10.30
CA ALA A 92 13.77 -8.23 11.14
C ALA A 92 14.23 -9.20 12.22
N TYR A 93 15.48 -9.07 12.61
CA TYR A 93 16.04 -9.73 13.77
C TYR A 93 16.75 -8.71 14.66
N ARG A 94 16.44 -8.73 15.95
CA ARG A 94 17.09 -7.94 16.99
C ARG A 94 17.80 -8.87 17.96
N VAL A 95 19.06 -8.56 18.25
CA VAL A 95 19.81 -9.22 19.32
C VAL A 95 19.27 -8.72 20.67
N VAL A 96 18.43 -9.54 21.33
CA VAL A 96 17.76 -9.22 22.60
C VAL A 96 18.62 -9.56 23.83
N SER A 97 19.56 -10.51 23.70
CA SER A 97 20.48 -10.91 24.77
C SER A 97 21.77 -11.48 24.17
N GLY A 98 22.93 -10.98 24.61
CA GLY A 98 24.25 -11.45 24.16
C GLY A 98 25.40 -10.60 24.70
N HIS A 99 26.64 -11.08 24.57
CA HIS A 99 27.85 -10.36 24.98
C HIS A 99 28.00 -9.03 24.19
N LEU A 100 28.51 -7.99 24.85
CA LEU A 100 29.04 -6.80 24.16
C LEU A 100 30.04 -7.29 23.10
N PRO A 101 29.96 -6.88 21.81
CA PRO A 101 29.38 -5.65 21.27
C PRO A 101 28.03 -5.78 20.51
N TRP A 102 27.35 -6.92 20.52
CA TRP A 102 26.21 -7.17 19.60
C TRP A 102 24.84 -6.80 20.17
N ASN A 103 24.74 -6.60 21.49
CA ASN A 103 23.50 -6.24 22.16
C ASN A 103 22.83 -5.00 21.55
N GLY A 104 21.54 -5.04 21.25
CA GLY A 104 20.82 -3.90 20.66
C GLY A 104 21.09 -3.67 19.16
N LEU A 105 21.83 -4.58 18.49
CA LEU A 105 21.88 -4.62 17.02
C LEU A 105 20.56 -5.17 16.47
N GLN A 106 20.06 -4.55 15.41
CA GLN A 106 18.92 -5.00 14.62
C GLN A 106 19.27 -4.95 13.14
N VAL A 107 18.92 -6.00 12.42
CA VAL A 107 18.97 -6.06 10.95
C VAL A 107 17.56 -6.32 10.44
N ALA A 108 17.16 -5.62 9.38
CA ALA A 108 15.86 -5.79 8.74
C ALA A 108 15.99 -5.81 7.22
N LEU A 109 15.32 -6.78 6.59
CA LEU A 109 15.11 -6.84 5.15
C LEU A 109 13.65 -6.51 4.87
N SER A 110 13.42 -5.49 4.03
CA SER A 110 12.08 -5.09 3.62
C SER A 110 11.95 -5.14 2.12
N CYS A 111 10.73 -5.38 1.68
CA CYS A 111 10.35 -5.50 0.30
C CYS A 111 8.99 -4.83 0.12
N THR A 112 8.95 -3.77 -0.67
CA THR A 112 7.72 -3.07 -1.07
C THR A 112 7.33 -3.57 -2.46
N ASN A 113 6.03 -3.85 -2.66
CA ASN A 113 5.51 -4.42 -3.91
C ASN A 113 6.29 -5.67 -4.35
N CYS A 114 6.40 -6.65 -3.45
CA CYS A 114 7.19 -7.87 -3.64
C CYS A 114 6.77 -8.71 -4.84
N LEU A 115 5.50 -8.64 -5.24
CA LEU A 115 5.01 -9.34 -6.43
C LEU A 115 5.30 -8.56 -7.72
N ASN A 116 5.96 -7.40 -7.64
CA ASN A 116 6.30 -6.54 -8.77
C ASN A 116 5.09 -6.17 -9.63
N ARG A 117 3.95 -5.85 -9.00
CA ARG A 117 2.74 -5.48 -9.71
C ARG A 117 2.91 -4.07 -10.30
N ALA A 118 2.93 -3.98 -11.64
CA ALA A 118 2.90 -2.71 -12.34
C ALA A 118 1.58 -1.95 -12.05
N PRO A 119 1.60 -0.61 -12.00
CA PRO A 119 0.37 0.17 -11.92
C PRO A 119 -0.53 -0.11 -13.15
N PRO A 120 -1.86 -0.05 -13.01
CA PRO A 120 -2.76 -0.19 -14.15
C PRO A 120 -2.45 0.89 -15.20
N PRO A 121 -2.32 0.53 -16.49
CA PRO A 121 -1.99 1.49 -17.53
C PRO A 121 -3.18 2.41 -17.81
N VAL A 122 -2.88 3.68 -18.03
CA VAL A 122 -3.83 4.70 -18.50
C VAL A 122 -3.47 5.06 -19.94
N LYS A 123 -4.46 5.01 -20.85
CA LYS A 123 -4.23 5.09 -22.30
C LYS A 123 -4.47 6.48 -22.91
N THR A 124 -5.01 7.42 -22.15
CA THR A 124 -5.37 8.73 -22.68
C THR A 124 -4.13 9.54 -23.08
N THR A 125 -4.18 10.13 -24.28
CA THR A 125 -3.06 10.79 -24.97
C THR A 125 -2.48 11.99 -24.23
N SER A 126 -3.19 12.52 -23.23
CA SER A 126 -2.77 13.66 -22.40
C SER A 126 -1.97 13.27 -21.15
N TYR A 127 -1.79 11.97 -20.85
CA TYR A 127 -1.11 11.53 -19.63
C TYR A 127 0.41 11.43 -19.78
N LEU A 128 1.12 12.24 -19.01
CA LEU A 128 2.58 12.27 -18.97
C LEU A 128 3.21 10.97 -18.40
N PHE A 129 2.47 10.24 -17.55
CA PHE A 129 3.04 9.14 -16.75
C PHE A 129 2.61 7.74 -17.22
N GLY A 130 1.56 7.60 -18.02
CA GLY A 130 1.02 6.30 -18.46
C GLY A 130 0.32 5.47 -17.37
N TYR A 131 0.12 6.05 -16.18
CA TYR A 131 -0.66 5.51 -15.06
C TYR A 131 -1.25 6.67 -14.24
N ASP A 132 -2.15 6.37 -13.30
CA ASP A 132 -2.72 7.36 -12.37
C ASP A 132 -1.93 7.41 -11.03
N PRO A 133 -1.18 8.50 -10.75
CA PRO A 133 -0.44 8.66 -9.50
C PRO A 133 -1.32 8.92 -8.27
N THR A 134 -2.60 9.23 -8.44
CA THR A 134 -3.56 9.43 -7.34
C THR A 134 -3.92 8.10 -6.65
N ASN A 135 -3.91 7.02 -7.44
CA ASN A 135 -4.43 5.72 -7.04
C ASN A 135 -3.37 4.61 -7.12
N SER A 136 -2.21 4.85 -7.72
CA SER A 136 -1.15 3.85 -7.83
C SER A 136 0.24 4.48 -7.81
N SER A 137 1.27 3.65 -7.62
CA SER A 137 2.67 4.09 -7.59
C SER A 137 3.46 3.45 -8.74
N PRO A 138 4.41 4.19 -9.35
CA PRO A 138 5.29 3.65 -10.39
C PRO A 138 6.36 2.73 -9.79
N MET A 139 6.54 2.75 -8.48
CA MET A 139 7.56 1.95 -7.80
C MET A 139 7.18 0.46 -7.89
N GLY A 140 7.97 -0.27 -8.68
CA GLY A 140 7.92 -1.73 -8.76
C GLY A 140 8.43 -2.38 -7.48
N ARG A 141 9.05 -3.56 -7.61
CA ARG A 141 9.69 -4.21 -6.47
C ARG A 141 10.85 -3.38 -5.94
N PHE A 142 10.77 -2.95 -4.69
CA PHE A 142 11.83 -2.23 -4.01
C PHE A 142 12.30 -3.01 -2.79
N LEU A 143 13.60 -3.31 -2.72
CA LEU A 143 14.24 -4.04 -1.62
C LEU A 143 15.12 -3.09 -0.81
N SER A 144 15.06 -3.19 0.51
CA SER A 144 15.91 -2.41 1.41
C SER A 144 16.46 -3.26 2.55
N LEU A 145 17.75 -3.11 2.82
CA LEU A 145 18.41 -3.63 4.01
C LEU A 145 18.64 -2.48 5.00
N THR A 146 18.23 -2.67 6.25
CA THR A 146 18.45 -1.70 7.32
C THR A 146 19.24 -2.35 8.45
N VAL A 147 20.30 -1.68 8.89
CA VAL A 147 21.08 -2.07 10.07
C VAL A 147 21.00 -0.94 11.09
N ARG A 148 20.61 -1.27 12.32
CA ARG A 148 20.45 -0.31 13.42
C ARG A 148 21.16 -0.82 14.67
N LYS A 149 21.94 0.03 15.31
CA LYS A 149 22.58 -0.24 16.61
C LYS A 149 22.05 0.74 17.65
N ARG A 150 21.56 0.24 18.78
CA ARG A 150 21.28 1.04 19.98
C ARG A 150 22.45 0.91 20.96
N TRP A 151 22.84 2.02 21.57
CA TRP A 151 23.92 2.14 22.55
C TRP A 151 23.35 2.21 23.95
#